data_AF-A0A838SLG1-F1
#
_entry.id   AF-A0A838SLG1-F1
#
_cell.length_a   1.000
_cell.length_b   1.000
_cell.length_c   1.000
_cell.angle_alpha   90.00
_cell.angle_beta   90.00
_cell.angle_gamma   90.00
#
_symmetry.space_group_name_H-M   'P 1'
#
loop_
_entity.id
_entity.type
_entity.pdbx_description
1 polymer ?
#
loop_
_entity_poly.entity_id
_entity_poly.type
_entity_poly.pdbx_seq_one_letter_code
_entity_poly.pdbx_strand_id
1 'polypeptide(L)'
;MIALTTTSIAWIILAAIVIGWFAYAISNLRSGKVEAGSELELAANRKPYLDDSELEGRRLELVQLLGVVLLIVVVIGLPLYWVFEPARQSGATEGAENRLVGWGGDLFET
;
A
#
# COMPACT_ATOMS: atom_id res chain seq x y z
N MET A 1 34.49 14.94 -26.16
CA MET A 1 33.76 13.65 -26.21
C MET A 1 32.62 13.57 -25.20
N ILE A 2 32.80 13.96 -23.93
CA ILE A 2 31.74 13.87 -22.88
C ILE A 2 30.45 14.64 -23.25
N ALA A 3 30.56 15.84 -23.82
CA ALA A 3 29.39 16.64 -24.23
C ALA A 3 28.55 16.02 -25.36
N LEU A 4 29.18 15.24 -26.25
CA LEU A 4 28.47 14.49 -27.29
C LEU A 4 27.70 13.32 -26.68
N THR A 5 28.30 12.60 -25.74
CA THR A 5 27.66 11.47 -25.04
C THR A 5 26.45 11.91 -24.22
N THR A 6 26.55 12.99 -23.45
CA THR A 6 25.42 13.51 -22.66
C THR A 6 24.28 14.00 -23.55
N THR A 7 24.57 14.66 -24.67
CA THR A 7 23.57 15.13 -25.64
C THR A 7 22.88 13.97 -26.35
N SER A 8 23.63 12.93 -26.77
CA SER A 8 23.05 11.73 -27.36
C SER A 8 22.14 10.97 -26.39
N ILE A 9 22.55 10.83 -25.13
CA ILE A 9 21.71 10.20 -24.09
C ILE A 9 20.41 11.00 -23.89
N ALA A 10 20.49 12.33 -23.85
CA ALA A 10 19.31 13.18 -23.71
C ALA A 10 18.32 13.01 -24.88
N TRP A 11 18.81 12.95 -26.13
CA TRP A 11 17.96 12.71 -27.30
C TRP A 11 17.30 11.33 -27.30
N ILE A 12 18.01 10.30 -26.85
CA ILE A 12 17.43 8.95 -26.73
C ILE A 12 16.32 8.92 -25.68
N ILE A 13 16.55 9.53 -24.52
CA ILE A 13 15.55 9.62 -23.45
C ILE A 13 14.33 10.41 -23.94
N LEU A 14 14.55 11.55 -24.59
CA LEU A 14 13.47 12.36 -25.15
C LEU A 14 12.64 11.56 -26.16
N ALA A 15 13.30 10.86 -27.09
CA ALA A 15 12.61 10.02 -28.07
C ALA A 15 11.79 8.91 -27.40
N ALA A 16 12.35 8.23 -26.39
CA ALA A 16 11.64 7.19 -25.65
C ALA A 16 10.40 7.74 -24.92
N ILE A 17 10.52 8.90 -24.27
CA ILE A 17 9.41 9.58 -23.58
C ILE A 17 8.32 9.97 -24.58
N VAL A 18 8.69 10.60 -25.70
CA VAL A 18 7.73 11.04 -26.72
C VAL A 18 6.99 9.85 -27.32
N ILE A 19 7.71 8.79 -27.69
CA ILE A 19 7.10 7.55 -28.22
C ILE A 19 6.17 6.92 -27.18
N GLY A 20 6.61 6.81 -25.92
CA GLY A 20 5.80 6.29 -24.83
C GLY A 20 4.53 7.11 -24.59
N TRP A 21 4.64 8.44 -24.64
CA TRP A 21 3.49 9.34 -24.50
C TRP A 21 2.48 9.18 -25.64
N PHE A 22 2.94 9.11 -26.89
CA PHE A 22 2.04 8.88 -28.03
C PHE A 22 1.39 7.50 -27.98
N ALA A 23 2.15 6.45 -27.63
CA ALA A 23 1.60 5.11 -27.46
C ALA A 23 0.52 5.08 -26.36
N TYR A 24 0.80 5.74 -25.23
CA TYR A 24 -0.16 5.89 -24.14
C TYR A 24 -1.40 6.66 -24.60
N ALA A 25 -1.25 7.80 -25.27
CA ALA A 25 -2.36 8.62 -25.76
C ALA A 25 -3.25 7.83 -26.72
N ILE A 26 -2.68 7.11 -27.68
CA ILE A 26 -3.42 6.26 -28.61
C ILE A 26 -4.13 5.13 -27.87
N SER A 27 -3.46 4.46 -26.94
CA SER A 27 -4.06 3.40 -26.12
C SER A 27 -5.23 3.93 -25.29
N ASN A 28 -5.08 5.12 -24.69
CA ASN A 28 -6.10 5.75 -23.87
C ASN A 28 -7.31 6.20 -24.70
N LEU A 29 -7.08 6.76 -25.88
CA LEU A 29 -8.14 7.11 -26.83
C LEU A 29 -8.91 5.87 -27.30
N ARG A 30 -8.23 4.76 -27.58
CA ARG A 30 -8.87 3.48 -27.94
C ARG A 30 -9.61 2.82 -26.77
N SER A 31 -9.19 3.12 -25.54
CA SER A 31 -9.81 2.59 -24.31
C SER A 31 -11.05 3.39 -23.89
N GLY A 32 -11.40 4.47 -24.60
CA GLY A 32 -12.64 5.20 -24.41
C GLY A 32 -13.83 4.27 -24.63
N LYS A 33 -14.49 3.87 -23.55
CA LYS A 33 -15.71 3.05 -23.62
C LYS A 33 -16.83 3.89 -24.21
N VAL A 34 -17.69 3.27 -25.03
CA VAL A 34 -18.91 3.87 -25.62
C VAL A 34 -19.84 4.48 -24.56
N GLU A 35 -19.68 4.05 -23.32
CA GLU A 35 -20.41 4.48 -22.13
C GLU A 35 -19.97 5.86 -21.57
N ALA A 36 -18.86 6.44 -22.05
CA ALA A 36 -18.41 7.76 -21.61
C ALA A 36 -19.44 8.85 -21.99
N GLY A 37 -20.08 9.45 -20.98
CA GLY A 37 -21.17 10.42 -21.16
C GLY A 37 -22.58 9.86 -20.91
N SER A 38 -22.72 8.55 -20.70
CA SER A 38 -23.98 7.93 -20.24
C SER A 38 -24.09 7.88 -18.72
N GLU A 39 -23.31 8.70 -18.00
CA GLU A 39 -23.24 8.74 -16.53
C GLU A 39 -24.59 8.99 -15.85
N LEU A 40 -25.58 9.54 -16.56
CA LEU A 40 -26.94 9.72 -16.05
C LEU A 40 -27.74 8.40 -16.00
N GLU A 41 -27.48 7.48 -16.94
CA GLU A 41 -28.15 6.17 -17.07
C GLU A 41 -27.32 5.05 -16.43
N LEU A 42 -26.00 5.11 -16.61
CA LEU A 42 -25.01 4.17 -16.09
C LEU A 42 -24.34 4.65 -14.80
N ALA A 43 -24.88 5.67 -14.13
CA ALA A 43 -24.42 6.11 -12.82
C ALA A 43 -24.20 4.88 -11.94
N ALA A 44 -22.98 4.70 -11.41
CA ALA A 44 -22.67 3.53 -10.59
C ALA A 44 -23.62 3.41 -9.37
N ASN A 45 -24.12 4.55 -8.85
CA ASN A 45 -25.11 4.61 -7.78
C ASN A 45 -26.54 4.20 -8.19
N ARG A 46 -26.87 4.11 -9.47
CA ARG A 46 -28.19 3.67 -9.98
C ARG A 46 -28.24 2.19 -10.32
N LYS A 47 -27.11 1.47 -10.24
CA LYS A 47 -27.13 0.01 -10.34
C LYS A 47 -27.97 -0.54 -9.19
N PRO A 48 -28.93 -1.44 -9.44
CA PRO A 48 -29.60 -2.16 -8.37
C PRO A 48 -28.52 -2.76 -7.47
N TYR A 49 -28.64 -2.51 -6.17
CA TYR A 49 -27.71 -3.08 -5.22
C TYR A 49 -27.97 -4.58 -5.09
N LEU A 50 -27.19 -5.25 -4.25
CA LEU A 50 -27.48 -6.63 -3.87
C LEU A 50 -28.91 -6.72 -3.33
N ASP A 51 -29.61 -7.79 -3.72
CA ASP A 51 -30.92 -8.10 -3.19
C ASP A 51 -30.84 -8.38 -1.69
N ASP A 52 -31.95 -8.18 -0.98
CA ASP A 52 -32.03 -8.36 0.47
C ASP A 52 -31.58 -9.77 0.89
N SER A 53 -31.97 -10.77 0.12
CA SER A 53 -31.55 -12.17 0.36
C SER A 53 -30.03 -12.39 0.25
N GLU A 54 -29.35 -11.66 -0.64
CA GLU A 54 -27.89 -11.73 -0.77
C GLU A 54 -27.16 -10.91 0.30
N LEU A 55 -27.76 -9.79 0.72
CA LEU A 55 -27.25 -8.96 1.81
C LEU A 55 -27.31 -9.67 3.14
N GLU A 56 -28.45 -10.27 3.49
CA GLU A 56 -28.68 -10.95 4.76
C GLU A 56 -28.10 -12.37 4.79
N GLY A 57 -27.91 -13.00 3.64
CA GLY A 57 -27.29 -14.31 3.52
C GLY A 57 -25.77 -14.20 3.34
N ARG A 58 -25.32 -14.54 2.13
CA ARG A 58 -23.89 -14.75 1.82
C ARG A 58 -23.02 -13.56 2.22
N ARG A 59 -23.46 -12.33 1.99
CA ARG A 59 -22.62 -11.16 2.28
C ARG A 59 -22.47 -10.92 3.78
N LEU A 60 -23.56 -10.99 4.55
CA LEU A 60 -23.51 -10.84 5.99
C LEU A 60 -22.64 -11.92 6.63
N GLU A 61 -22.79 -13.18 6.23
CA GLU A 61 -21.99 -14.29 6.73
C GLU A 61 -20.48 -14.08 6.50
N LEU A 62 -20.08 -13.64 5.29
CA LEU A 62 -18.68 -13.38 4.97
C LEU A 62 -18.08 -12.25 5.82
N VAL A 63 -18.82 -11.15 5.97
CA VAL A 63 -18.36 -10.02 6.79
C VAL A 63 -18.31 -10.39 8.27
N GLN A 64 -19.29 -11.16 8.75
CA GLN A 64 -19.33 -11.64 10.12
C GLN A 64 -18.19 -12.61 10.41
N LEU A 65 -17.85 -13.49 9.47
CA LEU A 65 -16.69 -14.37 9.59
C LEU A 65 -15.39 -13.58 9.74
N LEU A 66 -15.20 -12.52 8.94
CA LEU A 66 -14.04 -11.62 9.08
C LEU A 66 -14.00 -10.98 10.48
N GLY A 67 -15.16 -10.56 11.00
CA GLY A 67 -15.29 -10.05 12.37
C GLY A 67 -14.86 -11.07 13.43
N VAL A 68 -15.29 -12.34 13.29
CA VAL A 68 -14.91 -13.42 14.20
C VAL A 68 -13.41 -13.72 14.11
N VAL A 69 -12.83 -13.75 12.91
CA VAL A 69 -11.38 -13.94 12.72
C VAL A 69 -10.60 -12.82 13.39
N LEU A 70 -11.02 -11.56 13.21
CA LEU A 70 -10.37 -10.42 13.88
C LEU A 70 -10.50 -10.52 15.40
N LEU A 71 -11.66 -10.94 15.90
CA LEU A 71 -11.86 -11.17 17.33
C LEU A 71 -10.89 -12.21 17.88
N ILE A 72 -10.69 -13.33 17.16
CA ILE A 72 -9.70 -14.36 17.53
C ILE A 72 -8.29 -13.75 17.59
N VAL A 73 -7.91 -12.95 16.60
CA VAL A 73 -6.60 -12.29 16.56
C VAL A 73 -6.41 -11.37 17.77
N VAL A 74 -7.40 -10.58 18.15
CA VAL A 74 -7.29 -9.69 19.31
C VAL A 74 -7.28 -10.47 20.61
N VAL A 75 -8.22 -11.41 20.79
CA VAL A 75 -8.40 -12.16 22.04
C VAL A 75 -7.23 -13.09 22.32
N ILE A 76 -6.59 -13.66 21.29
CA ILE A 76 -5.44 -14.56 21.47
C ILE A 76 -4.12 -13.80 21.27
N GLY A 77 -4.02 -13.03 20.19
CA GLY A 77 -2.78 -12.35 19.81
C GLY A 77 -2.35 -11.29 20.81
N LEU A 78 -3.28 -10.50 21.38
CA LEU A 78 -2.92 -9.45 22.33
C LEU A 78 -2.40 -10.02 23.66
N PRO A 79 -3.06 -11.02 24.30
CA PRO A 79 -2.48 -11.66 25.47
C PRO A 79 -1.14 -12.35 25.19
N LEU A 80 -1.00 -13.03 24.06
CA LEU A 80 0.30 -13.62 23.68
C LEU A 80 1.38 -12.55 23.52
N TYR A 81 1.08 -11.44 22.86
CA TYR A 81 1.99 -10.31 22.73
C TYR A 81 2.44 -9.80 24.11
N TRP A 82 1.51 -9.67 25.06
CA TRP A 82 1.84 -9.24 26.43
C TRP A 82 2.59 -10.29 27.25
N VAL A 83 2.39 -11.59 27.02
CA VAL A 83 3.21 -12.63 27.66
C VAL A 83 4.69 -12.45 27.31
N PHE A 84 5.00 -11.97 26.11
CA PHE A 84 6.37 -11.68 25.69
C PHE A 84 6.87 -10.27 26.04
N GLU A 85 6.05 -9.46 26.73
CA GLU A 85 6.42 -8.10 27.13
C GLU A 85 7.74 -8.01 27.91
N PRO A 86 8.04 -8.90 28.89
CA PRO A 86 9.30 -8.82 29.63
C PRO A 86 10.54 -8.95 28.73
N ALA A 87 10.51 -9.86 27.74
CA ALA A 87 11.61 -10.05 26.79
C ALA A 87 11.78 -8.83 25.86
N ARG A 88 10.67 -8.17 25.53
CA ARG A 88 10.69 -6.95 24.72
C ARG A 88 11.28 -5.77 25.49
N GLN A 89 10.96 -5.67 26.78
CA GLN A 89 11.55 -4.68 27.69
C GLN A 89 13.06 -4.91 27.87
N SER A 90 13.50 -6.16 28.08
CA SER A 90 14.93 -6.47 28.21
C SER A 90 15.71 -6.18 26.92
N GLY A 91 15.13 -6.48 25.74
CA GLY A 91 15.76 -6.12 24.47
C GLY A 91 15.83 -4.60 24.26
N ALA A 92 14.87 -3.84 24.77
CA ALA A 92 14.90 -2.38 24.72
C ALA A 92 15.99 -1.79 25.63
N THR A 93 16.20 -2.34 26.83
CA THR A 93 17.28 -1.92 27.73
C THR A 93 18.65 -2.24 27.15
N GLU A 94 18.86 -3.47 26.67
CA GLU A 94 20.12 -3.88 26.02
C GLU A 94 20.42 -3.02 24.78
N GLY A 95 19.40 -2.77 23.95
CA GLY A 95 19.54 -1.92 22.78
C GLY A 95 19.81 -0.45 23.12
N ALA A 96 19.39 0.03 24.29
CA ALA A 96 19.69 1.37 24.79
C ALA A 96 21.11 1.45 25.36
N GLU A 97 21.55 0.46 26.14
CA GLU A 97 22.92 0.38 26.65
C GLU A 97 23.94 0.39 25.51
N ASN A 98 23.76 -0.47 24.50
CA ASN A 98 24.70 -0.59 23.39
C ASN A 98 24.82 0.69 22.54
N ARG A 99 23.73 1.44 22.35
CA ARG A 99 23.69 2.60 21.44
C ARG A 99 23.81 3.95 22.12
N LEU A 100 23.19 4.11 23.28
CA LEU A 100 23.13 5.40 23.97
C LEU A 100 24.23 5.51 25.00
N VAL A 101 24.43 4.46 25.79
CA VAL A 101 25.44 4.46 26.86
C VAL A 101 26.82 4.20 26.27
N GLY A 102 26.97 3.18 25.41
CA GLY A 102 28.25 2.87 24.75
C GLY A 102 28.77 4.03 23.91
N TRP A 103 28.00 4.47 22.91
CA TRP A 103 28.41 5.59 22.06
C TRP A 103 28.52 6.92 22.83
N GLY A 104 27.70 7.11 23.86
CA GLY A 104 27.80 8.29 24.72
C GLY A 104 29.08 8.29 25.56
N GLY A 105 29.44 7.14 26.13
CA GLY A 105 30.68 6.97 26.90
C GLY A 105 31.92 7.24 26.04
N ASP A 106 32.00 6.61 24.87
CA ASP A 106 33.11 6.80 23.92
C ASP A 106 33.26 8.28 23.48
N LEU A 107 32.17 9.05 23.47
CA LEU A 107 32.19 10.46 23.08
C LEU A 107 32.76 11.38 24.18
N PHE A 108 32.71 10.96 25.45
CA PHE A 108 33.10 11.77 26.61
C PHE A 108 34.26 11.18 27.44
N GLU A 109 34.77 9.99 27.09
CA GLU A 109 36.03 9.47 27.63
C GLU A 109 37.21 10.29 27.07
N THR A 110 37.76 11.17 27.91
CA THR A 110 39.05 11.88 27.72
C THR A 110 40.15 11.26 28.56
#